data_AF-A0A965NAK9-F1
#
_entry.id   AF-A0A965NAK9-F1
#
_cell.length_a   1.000
_cell.length_b   1.000
_cell.length_c   1.000
_cell.angle_alpha   90.00
_cell.angle_beta   90.00
_cell.angle_gamma   90.00
#
_symmetry.space_group_name_H-M   'P 1'
#
loop_
_entity.id
_entity.type
_entity.pdbx_description
1 polymer ?
#
loop_
_entity_poly.entity_id
_entity_poly.type
_entity_poly.pdbx_seq_one_letter_code
_entity_poly.pdbx_strand_id
1 'polypeptide(L)'
;MKKVFYSICILSISQFGFSQKEPVVMDINGEKVTKSEFLQIYLKNNNDPKYDKTSLDDYLELFKKFKLKVAEAEALGYDTIPKLKKELEGYRKQLANPYLIDSASNNSLVLEAYERFKTEVRASHILIRLDPNALPKDTLDAYNRIVALKKRIEKGEDFSSVAKMKNGSEDPSAVNNGGDLGYFTAFQMVYSFEEMAYTTPIGSISDPFRTRFGYHILKVTDKRPSRGTIKVAHIMVAAGKDIAKETTEAAEKKWEDLVTLHSDDANSVKKAGELPAFGSGTTQRMVPAFEEAAFLLKKDGDYSRPVKTDYGFHIIKRLELKDVQSFETVKKELQAKVNKDERSKKTQDSFVLKLKKSYNYTFSGNQNLKWFIQNIDSTYYLGKWSTTKLKTNMVLFKIGGKSYKQKDFVNYLQLNFKGLRREDASKLIANQYKNFEKASILEFEESKLSDKYPEYKALVKEYHDGIILYEIMSDKVWNKAVKDTTGLKKYFEPNRSKYTWSDRIDATIYECLNKEIAESVNKMIKNDTI
;
A
#
# COMPACT_ATOMS: atom_id res chain seq x y z
N MET A 1 -32.95 27.27 31.93
CA MET A 1 -32.17 26.05 32.25
C MET A 1 -30.77 26.21 31.68
N LYS A 2 -29.75 26.01 32.53
CA LYS A 2 -28.36 26.43 32.34
C LYS A 2 -27.66 25.65 31.22
N LYS A 3 -26.97 26.37 30.33
CA LYS A 3 -26.04 25.82 29.32
C LYS A 3 -24.74 25.43 30.03
N VAL A 4 -24.31 24.17 29.89
CA VAL A 4 -23.01 23.69 30.36
C VAL A 4 -22.09 23.54 29.15
N PHE A 5 -21.09 24.42 29.07
CA PHE A 5 -19.96 24.33 28.15
C PHE A 5 -19.02 23.25 28.69
N TYR A 6 -18.81 22.16 27.95
CA TYR A 6 -17.69 21.25 28.19
C TYR A 6 -16.49 21.73 27.35
N SER A 7 -15.61 22.50 27.98
CA SER A 7 -14.24 22.70 27.49
C SER A 7 -13.48 21.38 27.66
N ILE A 8 -13.20 20.70 26.55
CA ILE A 8 -12.26 19.58 26.52
C ILE A 8 -10.86 20.19 26.58
N CYS A 9 -10.31 20.28 27.80
CA CYS A 9 -8.88 20.47 28.00
C CYS A 9 -8.15 19.31 27.33
N ILE A 10 -7.42 19.62 26.27
CA ILE A 10 -6.39 18.74 25.70
C ILE A 10 -5.33 18.59 26.79
N LEU A 11 -5.39 17.50 27.55
CA LEU A 11 -4.27 17.06 28.36
C LEU A 11 -3.17 16.66 27.37
N SER A 12 -2.31 17.63 27.09
CA SER A 12 -0.96 17.39 26.61
C SER A 12 -0.27 16.66 27.75
N ILE A 13 -0.30 15.32 27.74
CA ILE A 13 0.58 14.54 28.61
C ILE A 13 1.97 14.72 28.01
N SER A 14 2.59 15.85 28.34
CA SER A 14 4.03 15.95 28.41
C SER A 14 4.47 14.99 29.49
N GLN A 15 4.79 13.75 29.10
CA GLN A 15 5.55 12.85 29.95
C GLN A 15 6.95 13.44 30.10
N PHE A 16 7.11 14.34 31.07
CA PHE A 16 8.34 14.38 31.84
C PHE A 16 8.38 13.08 32.64
N GLY A 17 8.81 12.01 31.98
CA GLY A 17 9.14 10.75 32.64
C GLY A 17 10.35 10.99 33.52
N PHE A 18 10.10 11.27 34.81
CA PHE A 18 11.06 10.89 35.83
C PHE A 18 11.42 9.42 35.60
N SER A 19 12.73 9.13 35.53
CA SER A 19 13.26 7.78 35.46
C SER A 19 12.87 7.01 36.74
N GLN A 20 11.68 6.42 36.75
CA GLN A 20 11.41 5.28 37.62
C GLN A 20 12.22 4.11 37.06
N LYS A 21 13.05 3.49 37.90
CA LYS A 21 13.72 2.23 37.53
C LYS A 21 12.64 1.21 37.21
N GLU A 22 12.49 0.86 35.93
CA GLU A 22 11.54 -0.18 35.52
C GLU A 22 11.89 -1.51 36.20
N PRO A 23 10.90 -2.24 36.74
CA PRO A 23 11.13 -3.56 37.30
C PRO A 23 11.75 -4.50 36.26
N VAL A 24 12.80 -5.22 36.65
CA VAL A 24 13.48 -6.22 35.81
C VAL A 24 12.80 -7.57 36.05
N VAL A 25 12.40 -8.25 34.98
CA VAL A 25 11.76 -9.57 35.07
C VAL A 25 12.74 -10.72 34.85
N MET A 26 13.84 -10.48 34.13
CA MET A 26 14.94 -11.44 33.97
C MET A 26 16.25 -10.73 33.58
N ASP A 27 17.36 -11.40 33.85
CA ASP A 27 18.70 -11.00 33.44
C ASP A 27 19.32 -12.16 32.65
N ILE A 28 19.80 -11.87 31.43
CA ILE A 28 20.43 -12.85 30.56
C ILE A 28 21.78 -12.27 30.13
N ASN A 29 22.87 -12.85 30.62
CA ASN A 29 24.24 -12.40 30.34
C ASN A 29 24.48 -10.91 30.63
N GLY A 30 23.84 -10.33 31.64
CA GLY A 30 23.96 -8.92 32.01
C GLY A 30 23.00 -7.99 31.26
N GLU A 31 22.27 -8.49 30.26
CA GLU A 31 21.18 -7.79 29.59
C GLU A 31 19.88 -7.95 30.40
N LYS A 32 19.37 -6.83 30.90
CA LYS A 32 18.15 -6.78 31.73
C LYS A 32 16.92 -6.65 30.86
N VAL A 33 15.99 -7.58 31.00
CA VAL A 33 14.65 -7.48 30.40
C VAL A 33 13.72 -6.82 31.41
N THR A 34 13.10 -5.72 31.01
CA THR A 34 12.15 -5.00 31.87
C THR A 34 10.75 -5.61 31.79
N LYS A 35 9.92 -5.33 32.80
CA LYS A 35 8.51 -5.70 32.83
C LYS A 35 7.76 -5.17 31.60
N SER A 36 8.07 -3.94 31.17
CA SER A 36 7.44 -3.30 30.02
C SER A 36 7.77 -4.04 28.73
N GLU A 37 9.04 -4.41 28.53
CA GLU A 37 9.46 -5.22 27.38
C GLU A 37 8.73 -6.57 27.33
N PHE A 38 8.71 -7.28 28.47
CA PHE A 38 8.02 -8.58 28.57
C PHE A 38 6.52 -8.47 28.27
N LEU A 39 5.83 -7.51 28.90
CA LEU A 39 4.40 -7.32 28.69
C LEU A 39 4.08 -6.90 27.26
N GLN A 40 4.90 -6.05 26.64
CA GLN A 40 4.71 -5.64 25.26
C GLN A 40 4.68 -6.84 24.31
N ILE A 41 5.63 -7.76 24.47
CA ILE A 41 5.73 -8.95 23.61
C ILE A 41 4.64 -9.98 23.99
N TYR A 42 4.32 -10.11 25.28
CA TYR A 42 3.22 -10.96 25.76
C TYR A 42 1.88 -10.58 25.14
N LEU A 43 1.50 -9.31 25.24
CA LEU A 43 0.22 -8.81 24.73
C LEU A 43 0.13 -8.87 23.20
N LYS A 44 1.26 -8.73 22.51
CA LYS A 44 1.32 -8.82 21.05
C LYS A 44 1.08 -10.25 20.54
N ASN A 45 1.59 -11.24 21.27
CA ASN A 45 1.55 -12.64 20.86
C ASN A 45 0.31 -13.40 21.37
N ASN A 46 -0.51 -12.77 22.23
CA ASN A 46 -1.69 -13.38 22.82
C ASN A 46 -2.92 -12.50 22.58
N ASN A 47 -3.79 -12.92 21.65
CA ASN A 47 -5.02 -12.19 21.30
C ASN A 47 -6.03 -12.13 22.46
N ASP A 48 -6.00 -13.11 23.37
CA ASP A 48 -6.78 -13.15 24.61
C ASP A 48 -5.82 -13.45 25.79
N PRO A 49 -5.11 -12.43 26.29
CA PRO A 49 -4.04 -12.61 27.26
C PRO A 49 -4.58 -13.00 28.64
N LYS A 50 -3.97 -14.03 29.24
CA LYS A 50 -4.31 -14.52 30.57
C LYS A 50 -3.27 -14.09 31.60
N TYR A 51 -3.72 -13.48 32.68
CA TYR A 51 -2.85 -12.92 33.71
C TYR A 51 -2.71 -13.81 34.95
N ASP A 52 -3.20 -15.06 34.88
CA ASP A 52 -2.97 -16.02 35.95
C ASP A 52 -1.50 -16.46 35.99
N LYS A 53 -1.05 -16.86 37.19
CA LYS A 53 0.35 -17.18 37.44
C LYS A 53 0.87 -18.25 36.50
N THR A 54 0.12 -19.33 36.28
CA THR A 54 0.55 -20.45 35.44
C THR A 54 0.76 -19.99 33.99
N SER A 55 -0.20 -19.27 33.41
CA SER A 55 -0.07 -18.75 32.04
C SER A 55 1.12 -17.81 31.88
N LEU A 56 1.39 -16.97 32.87
CA LEU A 56 2.52 -16.04 32.86
C LEU A 56 3.86 -16.77 33.05
N ASP A 57 3.94 -17.76 33.95
CA ASP A 57 5.14 -18.56 34.19
C ASP A 57 5.51 -19.39 32.95
N ASP A 58 4.52 -20.02 32.29
CA ASP A 58 4.72 -20.78 31.04
C ASP A 58 5.26 -19.87 29.92
N TYR A 59 4.67 -18.69 29.75
CA TYR A 59 5.13 -17.74 28.76
C TYR A 59 6.51 -17.18 29.11
N LEU A 60 6.80 -16.93 30.39
CA LEU A 60 8.11 -16.48 30.86
C LEU A 60 9.21 -17.47 30.50
N GLU A 61 8.95 -18.77 30.63
CA GLU A 61 9.90 -19.81 30.22
C GLU A 61 10.12 -19.86 28.70
N LEU A 62 9.07 -19.69 27.89
CA LEU A 62 9.22 -19.56 26.44
C LEU A 62 10.03 -18.31 26.07
N PHE A 63 9.72 -17.18 26.71
CA PHE A 63 10.39 -15.91 26.47
C PHE A 63 11.86 -15.94 26.90
N LYS A 64 12.18 -16.59 28.02
CA LYS A 64 13.56 -16.84 28.47
C LYS A 64 14.33 -17.68 27.44
N LYS A 65 13.75 -18.77 26.93
CA LYS A 65 14.38 -19.58 25.87
C LYS A 65 14.59 -18.79 24.58
N PHE A 66 13.65 -17.92 24.23
CA PHE A 66 13.79 -16.99 23.10
C PHE A 66 15.00 -16.06 23.31
N LYS A 67 15.07 -15.37 24.45
CA LYS A 67 16.16 -14.44 24.76
C LYS A 67 17.53 -15.12 24.86
N LEU A 68 17.60 -16.33 25.40
CA LEU A 68 18.84 -17.12 25.42
C LEU A 68 19.39 -17.41 24.01
N LYS A 69 18.51 -17.72 23.05
CA LYS A 69 18.91 -17.97 21.65
C LYS A 69 19.36 -16.69 20.94
N VAL A 70 18.71 -15.57 21.24
CA VAL A 70 19.10 -14.24 20.74
C VAL A 70 20.49 -13.89 21.25
N ALA A 71 20.73 -14.04 22.56
CA ALA A 71 22.04 -13.77 23.17
C ALA A 71 23.16 -14.65 22.58
N GLU A 72 22.88 -15.94 22.33
CA GLU A 72 23.83 -16.83 21.64
C GLU A 72 24.08 -16.38 20.19
N ALA A 73 23.05 -15.92 19.48
CA ALA A 73 23.21 -15.41 18.11
C ALA A 73 24.08 -14.15 18.07
N GLU A 74 23.90 -13.22 19.00
CA GLU A 74 24.76 -12.04 19.15
C GLU A 74 26.20 -12.44 19.51
N ALA A 75 26.38 -13.38 20.45
CA ALA A 75 27.71 -13.87 20.85
C ALA A 75 28.47 -14.52 19.67
N LEU A 76 27.75 -15.19 18.77
CA LEU A 76 28.30 -15.78 17.54
C LEU A 76 28.43 -14.78 16.38
N GLY A 77 28.02 -13.52 16.59
CA GLY A 77 28.15 -12.43 15.62
C GLY A 77 27.14 -12.47 14.47
N TYR A 78 25.98 -13.10 14.63
CA TYR A 78 24.95 -13.14 13.59
C TYR A 78 24.44 -11.73 13.23
N ASP A 79 24.29 -10.86 14.23
CA ASP A 79 23.95 -9.45 14.07
C ASP A 79 25.00 -8.66 13.25
N THR A 80 26.22 -9.19 13.13
CA THR A 80 27.29 -8.57 12.34
C THR A 80 27.24 -8.91 10.85
N ILE A 81 26.49 -9.94 10.45
CA ILE A 81 26.42 -10.46 9.08
C ILE A 81 25.87 -9.38 8.13
N PRO A 82 26.59 -9.03 7.04
CA PRO A 82 26.19 -7.94 6.14
C PRO A 82 24.77 -8.06 5.57
N LYS A 83 24.35 -9.30 5.24
CA LYS A 83 22.99 -9.56 4.73
C LYS A 83 21.93 -9.22 5.78
N LEU A 84 22.13 -9.65 7.04
CA LEU A 84 21.17 -9.42 8.13
C LEU A 84 21.13 -7.95 8.54
N LYS A 85 22.28 -7.26 8.57
CA LYS A 85 22.33 -5.80 8.75
C LYS A 85 21.53 -5.06 7.70
N LYS A 86 21.67 -5.44 6.43
CA LYS A 86 20.94 -4.84 5.32
C LYS A 86 19.43 -5.10 5.43
N GLU A 87 19.05 -6.30 5.86
CA GLU A 87 17.65 -6.65 6.11
C GLU A 87 17.05 -5.79 7.24
N LEU A 88 17.72 -5.72 8.39
CA LEU A 88 17.31 -4.89 9.52
C LEU A 88 17.20 -3.42 9.14
N GLU A 89 18.17 -2.89 8.38
CA GLU A 89 18.15 -1.51 7.88
C GLU A 89 16.92 -1.26 6.98
N GLY A 90 16.50 -2.25 6.20
CA GLY A 90 15.26 -2.19 5.42
C GLY A 90 14.03 -2.01 6.29
N TYR A 91 13.92 -2.81 7.36
CA TYR A 91 12.83 -2.67 8.33
C TYR A 91 12.90 -1.34 9.09
N ARG A 92 14.08 -0.91 9.55
CA ARG A 92 14.27 0.38 10.25
C ARG A 92 13.68 1.55 9.46
N LYS A 93 13.97 1.62 8.16
CA LYS A 93 13.43 2.64 7.26
C LYS A 93 11.91 2.57 7.11
N GLN A 94 11.36 1.36 6.97
CA GLN A 94 9.92 1.17 6.87
C GLN A 94 9.20 1.62 8.14
N LEU A 95 9.75 1.24 9.30
CA LEU A 95 9.22 1.57 10.62
C LEU A 95 9.38 3.06 10.97
N ALA A 96 10.35 3.75 10.37
CA ALA A 96 10.59 5.18 10.59
C ALA A 96 9.55 6.06 9.91
N ASN A 97 8.94 5.61 8.80
CA ASN A 97 8.04 6.43 7.98
C ASN A 97 6.94 7.19 8.76
N PRO A 98 6.23 6.58 9.74
CA PRO A 98 5.20 7.28 10.51
C PRO A 98 5.73 8.41 11.40
N TYR A 99 7.02 8.38 11.74
CA TYR A 99 7.71 9.38 12.57
C TYR A 99 8.37 10.49 11.74
N LEU A 100 8.53 10.26 10.43
CA LEU A 100 9.21 11.19 9.51
C LEU A 100 8.24 12.13 8.77
N ILE A 101 7.11 12.44 9.40
CA ILE A 101 6.05 13.28 8.85
C ILE A 101 5.54 14.27 9.89
N ASP A 102 4.92 15.35 9.40
CA ASP A 102 4.21 16.29 10.25
C ASP A 102 2.88 15.67 10.69
N SER A 103 2.84 15.18 11.93
CA SER A 103 1.66 14.50 12.50
C SER A 103 0.41 15.36 12.51
N ALA A 104 0.51 16.67 12.75
CA ALA A 104 -0.65 17.57 12.74
C ALA A 104 -1.21 17.76 11.33
N SER A 105 -0.33 17.98 10.35
CA SER A 105 -0.72 18.06 8.94
C SER A 105 -1.27 16.72 8.44
N ASN A 106 -0.68 15.61 8.87
CA ASN A 106 -1.16 14.26 8.56
C ASN A 106 -2.57 14.02 9.11
N ASN A 107 -2.81 14.32 10.39
CA ASN A 107 -4.13 14.18 11.00
C ASN A 107 -5.18 15.02 10.26
N SER A 108 -4.82 16.23 9.83
CA SER A 108 -5.71 17.08 9.02
C SER A 108 -6.05 16.44 7.67
N LEU A 109 -5.07 15.84 6.99
CA LEU A 109 -5.30 15.13 5.72
C LEU A 109 -6.07 13.82 5.90
N VAL A 110 -5.94 13.15 7.04
CA VAL A 110 -6.74 11.96 7.38
C VAL A 110 -8.20 12.34 7.64
N LEU A 111 -8.44 13.46 8.32
CA LEU A 111 -9.79 14.02 8.49
C LEU A 111 -10.38 14.46 7.15
N GLU A 112 -9.62 15.20 6.33
CA GLU A 112 -10.04 15.57 4.98
C GLU A 112 -10.40 14.33 4.14
N ALA A 113 -9.57 13.29 4.17
CA ALA A 113 -9.82 12.05 3.47
C ALA A 113 -11.11 11.37 3.96
N TYR A 114 -11.42 11.44 5.26
CA TYR A 114 -12.68 10.94 5.80
C TYR A 114 -13.89 11.78 5.35
N GLU A 115 -13.78 13.11 5.37
CA GLU A 115 -14.84 13.98 4.90
C GLU A 115 -15.15 13.74 3.41
N ARG A 116 -14.11 13.53 2.61
CA ARG A 116 -14.25 13.15 1.21
C ARG A 116 -14.78 11.74 1.03
N PHE A 117 -14.37 10.80 1.87
CA PHE A 117 -14.91 9.44 1.89
C PHE A 117 -16.43 9.38 2.09
N LYS A 118 -17.02 10.35 2.79
CA LYS A 118 -18.48 10.45 2.98
C LYS A 118 -19.23 10.98 1.75
N THR A 119 -18.54 11.45 0.71
CA THR A 119 -19.13 12.07 -0.47
C THR A 119 -18.60 11.41 -1.74
N GLU A 120 -19.48 11.10 -2.68
CA GLU A 120 -19.09 10.70 -4.03
C GLU A 120 -19.20 11.90 -4.97
N VAL A 121 -18.20 12.11 -5.80
CA VAL A 121 -18.16 13.20 -6.80
C VAL A 121 -18.23 12.58 -8.19
N ARG A 122 -19.11 13.10 -9.05
CA ARG A 122 -19.09 12.79 -10.48
C ARG A 122 -18.46 13.95 -11.24
N ALA A 123 -17.44 13.63 -12.04
CA ALA A 123 -16.78 14.62 -12.86
C ALA A 123 -16.39 14.08 -14.23
N SER A 124 -16.40 14.96 -15.22
CA SER A 124 -15.78 14.71 -16.52
C SER A 124 -14.42 15.41 -16.59
N HIS A 125 -13.44 14.87 -17.31
CA HIS A 125 -12.12 15.49 -17.45
C HIS A 125 -11.57 15.49 -18.88
N ILE A 126 -10.67 16.43 -19.13
CA ILE A 126 -9.81 16.47 -20.32
C ILE A 126 -8.37 16.47 -19.82
N LEU A 127 -7.56 15.57 -20.36
CA LEU A 127 -6.13 15.45 -20.06
C LEU A 127 -5.30 15.82 -21.29
N ILE A 128 -4.32 16.70 -21.11
CA ILE A 128 -3.15 16.83 -21.99
C ILE A 128 -1.97 16.17 -21.30
N ARG A 129 -1.50 15.06 -21.85
CA ARG A 129 -0.41 14.26 -21.29
C ARG A 129 0.88 15.04 -21.28
N LEU A 130 1.56 14.99 -20.14
CA LEU A 130 2.86 15.61 -19.97
C LEU A 130 3.62 14.85 -18.91
N ASP A 131 4.89 14.57 -19.19
CA ASP A 131 5.76 13.91 -18.23
C ASP A 131 5.94 14.78 -16.96
N PRO A 132 6.02 14.18 -15.75
CA PRO A 132 6.30 14.93 -14.53
C PRO A 132 7.56 15.81 -14.61
N ASN A 133 8.56 15.36 -15.37
CA ASN A 133 9.85 16.03 -15.58
C ASN A 133 9.96 16.67 -16.98
N ALA A 134 8.84 17.03 -17.60
CA ALA A 134 8.84 17.67 -18.91
C ALA A 134 9.55 19.04 -18.90
N LEU A 135 10.12 19.43 -20.03
CA LEU A 135 10.83 20.70 -20.15
C LEU A 135 9.87 21.89 -19.96
N PRO A 136 10.38 23.08 -19.58
CA PRO A 136 9.56 24.27 -19.42
C PRO A 136 8.78 24.64 -20.68
N LYS A 137 9.38 24.45 -21.86
CA LYS A 137 8.73 24.69 -23.14
C LYS A 137 7.53 23.75 -23.33
N ASP A 138 7.76 22.43 -23.22
CA ASP A 138 6.70 21.42 -23.32
C ASP A 138 5.58 21.64 -22.28
N THR A 139 5.97 22.09 -21.08
CA THR A 139 5.04 22.47 -20.01
C THR A 139 4.15 23.64 -20.41
N LEU A 140 4.74 24.69 -20.97
CA LEU A 140 4.00 25.88 -21.42
C LEU A 140 3.07 25.54 -22.60
N ASP A 141 3.55 24.73 -23.56
CA ASP A 141 2.76 24.31 -24.72
C ASP A 141 1.54 23.49 -24.30
N ALA A 142 1.72 22.52 -23.40
CA ALA A 142 0.63 21.72 -22.84
C ALA A 142 -0.38 22.58 -22.05
N TYR A 143 0.11 23.53 -21.24
CA TYR A 143 -0.73 24.47 -20.50
C TYR A 143 -1.56 25.36 -21.43
N ASN A 144 -0.95 25.94 -22.47
CA ASN A 144 -1.66 26.77 -23.43
C ASN A 144 -2.74 25.99 -24.18
N ARG A 145 -2.46 24.72 -24.53
CA ARG A 145 -3.45 23.84 -25.17
C ARG A 145 -4.65 23.57 -24.26
N ILE A 146 -4.45 23.17 -23.00
CA ILE A 146 -5.58 22.91 -22.09
C ILE A 146 -6.39 24.19 -21.81
N VAL A 147 -5.74 25.35 -21.73
CA VAL A 147 -6.42 26.66 -21.59
C VAL A 147 -7.29 26.96 -22.81
N ALA A 148 -6.79 26.67 -24.02
CA ALA A 148 -7.57 26.86 -25.25
C ALA A 148 -8.80 25.95 -25.28
N LEU A 149 -8.68 24.69 -24.81
CA LEU A 149 -9.83 23.78 -24.69
C LEU A 149 -10.84 24.27 -23.65
N LYS A 150 -10.39 24.74 -22.48
CA LYS A 150 -11.26 25.35 -21.46
C LYS A 150 -12.08 26.50 -22.05
N LYS A 151 -11.43 27.43 -22.76
CA LYS A 151 -12.08 28.59 -23.39
C LYS A 151 -13.17 28.22 -24.39
N ARG A 152 -13.03 27.10 -25.11
CA ARG A 152 -14.06 26.61 -26.04
C ARG A 152 -15.31 26.17 -25.28
N ILE A 153 -15.13 25.46 -24.17
CA ILE A 153 -16.23 24.99 -23.35
C ILE A 153 -16.89 26.17 -22.63
N GLU A 154 -16.12 27.15 -22.13
CA GLU A 154 -16.65 28.38 -21.54
C GLU A 154 -17.44 29.24 -22.54
N LYS A 155 -17.15 29.12 -23.85
CA LYS A 155 -17.91 29.74 -24.94
C LYS A 155 -19.18 28.98 -25.33
N GLY A 156 -19.48 27.86 -24.67
CA GLY A 156 -20.71 27.10 -24.86
C GLY A 156 -20.56 25.82 -25.67
N GLU A 157 -19.35 25.43 -26.10
CA GLU A 157 -19.15 24.10 -26.70
C GLU A 157 -19.36 22.99 -25.65
N ASP A 158 -19.99 21.89 -26.05
CA ASP A 158 -20.22 20.75 -25.16
C ASP A 158 -18.90 20.07 -24.72
N PHE A 159 -18.79 19.77 -23.42
CA PHE A 159 -17.58 19.23 -22.82
C PHE A 159 -17.20 17.88 -23.43
N SER A 160 -18.17 16.98 -23.61
CA SER A 160 -17.95 15.64 -24.15
C SER A 160 -17.45 15.70 -25.60
N SER A 161 -18.03 16.61 -26.38
CA SER A 161 -17.62 16.88 -27.76
C SER A 161 -16.17 17.39 -27.84
N VAL A 162 -15.79 18.36 -26.98
CA VAL A 162 -14.41 18.86 -26.91
C VAL A 162 -13.44 17.78 -26.41
N ALA A 163 -13.88 16.91 -25.50
CA ALA A 163 -13.06 15.80 -25.02
C ALA A 163 -12.76 14.76 -26.12
N LYS A 164 -13.76 14.41 -26.95
CA LYS A 164 -13.66 13.36 -27.99
C LYS A 164 -12.92 13.77 -29.25
N MET A 165 -12.79 15.07 -29.53
CA MET A 165 -12.16 15.50 -30.79
C MET A 165 -10.69 15.09 -30.88
N LYS A 166 -10.15 15.02 -32.11
CA LYS A 166 -8.77 14.59 -32.40
C LYS A 166 -7.67 15.27 -31.56
N ASN A 167 -7.85 16.55 -31.21
CA ASN A 167 -6.91 17.33 -30.40
C ASN A 167 -7.47 17.67 -29.00
N GLY A 168 -8.49 16.95 -28.57
CA GLY A 168 -9.15 17.07 -27.27
C GLY A 168 -8.36 16.37 -26.16
N SER A 169 -9.04 15.48 -25.45
CA SER A 169 -8.45 14.71 -24.35
C SER A 169 -7.54 13.60 -24.88
N GLU A 170 -6.39 13.44 -24.23
CA GLU A 170 -5.42 12.38 -24.48
C GLU A 170 -5.56 11.21 -23.48
N ASP A 171 -6.59 11.25 -22.62
CA ASP A 171 -7.01 10.08 -21.88
C ASP A 171 -7.70 9.07 -22.82
N PRO A 172 -7.21 7.81 -22.95
CA PRO A 172 -7.77 6.83 -23.88
C PRO A 172 -9.26 6.55 -23.66
N SER A 173 -9.74 6.68 -22.41
CA SER A 173 -11.15 6.46 -22.09
C SER A 173 -12.07 7.53 -22.69
N ALA A 174 -11.54 8.76 -22.90
CA ALA A 174 -12.32 9.93 -23.31
C ALA A 174 -13.00 9.77 -24.67
N VAL A 175 -12.40 8.97 -25.57
CA VAL A 175 -12.98 8.66 -26.89
C VAL A 175 -14.37 8.05 -26.75
N ASN A 176 -14.54 7.14 -25.78
CA ASN A 176 -15.79 6.40 -25.58
C ASN A 176 -16.73 7.18 -24.65
N ASN A 177 -16.24 7.59 -23.47
CA ASN A 177 -17.07 8.17 -22.40
C ASN A 177 -17.19 9.70 -22.43
N GLY A 178 -16.54 10.40 -23.37
CA GLY A 178 -16.56 11.87 -23.40
C GLY A 178 -15.83 12.54 -22.24
N GLY A 179 -14.92 11.80 -21.61
CA GLY A 179 -14.21 12.22 -20.41
C GLY A 179 -15.01 12.01 -19.12
N ASP A 180 -16.24 11.49 -19.15
CA ASP A 180 -17.01 11.19 -17.93
C ASP A 180 -16.38 10.05 -17.15
N LEU A 181 -15.89 10.37 -15.95
CA LEU A 181 -15.28 9.38 -15.07
C LEU A 181 -16.32 8.62 -14.25
N GLY A 182 -17.60 9.01 -14.26
CA GLY A 182 -18.58 8.50 -13.30
C GLY A 182 -18.28 8.99 -11.88
N TYR A 183 -18.94 8.36 -10.90
CA TYR A 183 -18.72 8.70 -9.50
C TYR A 183 -17.41 8.13 -8.99
N PHE A 184 -16.76 8.88 -8.10
CA PHE A 184 -15.60 8.43 -7.35
C PHE A 184 -15.51 9.08 -5.98
N THR A 185 -14.75 8.46 -5.09
CA THR A 185 -14.47 8.96 -3.75
C THR A 185 -12.96 9.15 -3.50
N ALA A 186 -12.58 9.47 -2.26
CA ALA A 186 -11.21 9.60 -1.81
C ALA A 186 -10.36 8.36 -2.17
N PHE A 187 -9.11 8.59 -2.58
CA PHE A 187 -8.12 7.56 -2.98
C PHE A 187 -8.40 6.79 -4.27
N GLN A 188 -9.50 7.05 -4.98
CA GLN A 188 -9.75 6.47 -6.31
C GLN A 188 -9.08 7.26 -7.44
N MET A 189 -8.72 8.52 -7.16
CA MET A 189 -7.98 9.41 -8.05
C MET A 189 -6.68 9.85 -7.36
N VAL A 190 -5.72 10.34 -8.15
CA VAL A 190 -4.54 11.04 -7.58
C VAL A 190 -5.01 12.27 -6.81
N TYR A 191 -4.39 12.55 -5.67
CA TYR A 191 -4.85 13.59 -4.74
C TYR A 191 -4.99 14.97 -5.39
N SER A 192 -4.07 15.37 -6.26
CA SER A 192 -4.14 16.62 -7.02
C SER A 192 -5.39 16.73 -7.91
N PHE A 193 -5.85 15.61 -8.48
CA PHE A 193 -7.12 15.56 -9.22
C PHE A 193 -8.32 15.55 -8.29
N GLU A 194 -8.24 14.75 -7.23
CA GLU A 194 -9.27 14.69 -6.20
C GLU A 194 -9.53 16.06 -5.58
N GLU A 195 -8.47 16.79 -5.20
CA GLU A 195 -8.53 18.15 -4.66
C GLU A 195 -9.38 19.06 -5.55
N MET A 196 -9.09 19.06 -6.85
CA MET A 196 -9.82 19.90 -7.80
C MET A 196 -11.26 19.45 -7.97
N ALA A 197 -11.54 18.15 -7.96
CA ALA A 197 -12.90 17.63 -8.08
C ALA A 197 -13.78 17.98 -6.86
N TYR A 198 -13.20 17.90 -5.65
CA TYR A 198 -13.94 18.19 -4.42
C TYR A 198 -14.12 19.69 -4.18
N THR A 199 -13.19 20.53 -4.63
CA THR A 199 -13.25 21.99 -4.45
C THR A 199 -14.03 22.71 -5.55
N THR A 200 -14.08 22.17 -6.77
CA THR A 200 -14.85 22.75 -7.88
C THR A 200 -16.37 22.67 -7.58
N PRO A 201 -17.14 23.76 -7.75
CA PRO A 201 -18.59 23.74 -7.60
C PRO A 201 -19.30 22.86 -8.64
N ILE A 202 -20.46 22.31 -8.29
CA ILE A 202 -21.30 21.54 -9.22
C ILE A 202 -21.68 22.41 -10.42
N GLY A 203 -21.60 21.85 -11.62
CA GLY A 203 -21.85 22.52 -12.90
C GLY A 203 -20.67 23.32 -13.45
N SER A 204 -19.65 23.61 -12.63
CA SER A 204 -18.51 24.45 -13.00
C SER A 204 -17.33 23.66 -13.58
N ILE A 205 -16.48 24.35 -14.33
CA ILE A 205 -15.23 23.83 -14.88
C ILE A 205 -14.08 24.36 -14.03
N SER A 206 -13.16 23.48 -13.65
CA SER A 206 -11.98 23.85 -12.88
C SER A 206 -11.02 24.71 -13.70
N ASP A 207 -10.14 25.43 -13.03
CA ASP A 207 -8.93 25.93 -13.67
C ASP A 207 -8.00 24.78 -14.09
N PRO A 208 -7.08 25.00 -15.06
CA PRO A 208 -6.11 24.00 -15.44
C PRO A 208 -5.18 23.67 -14.29
N PHE A 209 -5.04 22.39 -13.97
CA PHE A 209 -4.20 21.90 -12.89
C PHE A 209 -3.30 20.76 -13.36
N ARG A 210 -2.18 20.55 -12.66
CA ARG A 210 -1.16 19.55 -13.03
C ARG A 210 -1.21 18.35 -12.11
N THR A 211 -1.13 17.16 -12.70
CA THR A 211 -0.88 15.90 -12.00
C THR A 211 0.37 15.22 -12.57
N ARG A 212 0.71 14.02 -12.09
CA ARG A 212 1.77 13.20 -12.70
C ARG A 212 1.47 12.73 -14.13
N PHE A 213 0.23 12.84 -14.60
CA PHE A 213 -0.17 12.44 -15.94
C PHE A 213 -0.14 13.58 -16.94
N GLY A 214 -0.18 14.83 -16.47
CA GLY A 214 -0.10 16.03 -17.27
C GLY A 214 -1.01 17.14 -16.77
N TYR A 215 -1.55 17.95 -17.70
CA TYR A 215 -2.49 19.01 -17.39
C TYR A 215 -3.93 18.56 -17.57
N HIS A 216 -4.78 18.95 -16.63
CA HIS A 216 -6.19 18.59 -16.60
C HIS A 216 -7.06 19.83 -16.49
N ILE A 217 -8.25 19.75 -17.08
CA ILE A 217 -9.43 20.47 -16.59
C ILE A 217 -10.51 19.43 -16.29
N LEU A 218 -11.36 19.72 -15.31
CA LEU A 218 -12.51 18.90 -15.00
C LEU A 218 -13.79 19.72 -14.91
N LYS A 219 -14.93 19.07 -15.14
CA LYS A 219 -16.27 19.61 -14.91
C LYS A 219 -16.96 18.73 -13.88
N VAL A 220 -17.35 19.30 -12.75
CA VAL A 220 -18.12 18.57 -11.74
C VAL A 220 -19.57 18.56 -12.16
N THR A 221 -20.16 17.38 -12.32
CA THR A 221 -21.56 17.23 -12.75
C THR A 221 -22.49 16.96 -11.58
N ASP A 222 -22.01 16.27 -10.54
CA ASP A 222 -22.81 15.97 -9.36
C ASP A 222 -21.95 15.66 -8.12
N LYS A 223 -22.53 15.81 -6.93
CA LYS A 223 -21.98 15.32 -5.65
C LYS A 223 -23.12 14.73 -4.83
N ARG A 224 -22.92 13.52 -4.31
CA ARG A 224 -23.92 12.82 -3.48
C ARG A 224 -23.31 12.20 -2.23
N PRO A 225 -24.11 11.93 -1.18
CA PRO A 225 -23.64 11.12 -0.05
C PRO A 225 -23.11 9.77 -0.53
N SER A 226 -22.00 9.33 0.07
CA SER A 226 -21.43 8.02 -0.21
C SER A 226 -22.42 6.91 0.12
N ARG A 227 -22.55 5.96 -0.80
CA ARG A 227 -23.46 4.81 -0.67
C ARG A 227 -22.81 3.63 0.06
N GLY A 228 -21.57 3.79 0.52
CA GLY A 228 -20.83 2.75 1.23
C GLY A 228 -20.07 1.81 0.29
N THR A 229 -19.71 0.64 0.80
CA THR A 229 -19.00 -0.41 0.07
C THR A 229 -19.96 -1.55 -0.23
N ILE A 230 -20.04 -1.98 -1.49
CA ILE A 230 -20.89 -3.10 -1.90
C ILE A 230 -20.05 -4.28 -2.41
N LYS A 231 -20.44 -5.49 -2.06
CA LYS A 231 -19.93 -6.74 -2.63
C LYS A 231 -21.05 -7.41 -3.43
N VAL A 232 -20.75 -7.85 -4.64
CA VAL A 232 -21.72 -8.48 -5.54
C VAL A 232 -21.13 -9.73 -6.18
N ALA A 233 -22.02 -10.57 -6.72
CA ALA A 233 -21.68 -11.53 -7.76
C ALA A 233 -22.36 -11.16 -9.07
N HIS A 234 -21.83 -11.61 -10.20
CA HIS A 234 -22.48 -11.42 -11.49
C HIS A 234 -22.47 -12.67 -12.38
N ILE A 235 -23.41 -12.70 -13.30
CA ILE A 235 -23.36 -13.49 -14.52
C ILE A 235 -23.13 -12.50 -15.64
N MET A 236 -22.02 -12.63 -16.37
CA MET A 236 -21.68 -11.76 -17.49
C MET A 236 -21.82 -12.54 -18.79
N VAL A 237 -22.59 -12.02 -19.73
CA VAL A 237 -22.71 -12.57 -21.09
C VAL A 237 -22.07 -11.57 -22.05
N ALA A 238 -21.05 -12.00 -22.78
CA ALA A 238 -20.26 -11.10 -23.63
C ALA A 238 -21.11 -10.48 -24.75
N ALA A 239 -20.78 -9.24 -25.13
CA ALA A 239 -21.45 -8.56 -26.24
C ALA A 239 -21.32 -9.36 -27.55
N GLY A 240 -22.46 -9.68 -28.20
CA GLY A 240 -22.52 -10.40 -29.48
C GLY A 240 -23.18 -11.79 -29.44
N LYS A 241 -23.60 -12.29 -28.28
CA LYS A 241 -24.45 -13.49 -28.14
C LYS A 241 -25.93 -13.11 -27.99
N ASP A 242 -26.84 -13.84 -28.63
CA ASP A 242 -28.29 -13.61 -28.53
C ASP A 242 -28.83 -14.03 -27.15
N ILE A 243 -29.40 -13.07 -26.43
CA ILE A 243 -29.85 -13.20 -25.01
C ILE A 243 -31.26 -13.79 -24.93
N ALA A 244 -31.98 -13.83 -26.05
CA ALA A 244 -33.43 -14.02 -26.08
C ALA A 244 -33.94 -15.46 -25.86
N LYS A 245 -33.07 -16.45 -25.60
CA LYS A 245 -33.49 -17.87 -25.57
C LYS A 245 -33.24 -18.66 -24.28
N GLU A 246 -32.53 -18.15 -23.27
CA GLU A 246 -32.14 -18.99 -22.11
C GLU A 246 -32.77 -18.62 -20.76
N THR A 247 -33.55 -17.55 -20.64
CA THR A 247 -33.94 -17.02 -19.32
C THR A 247 -35.31 -17.44 -18.78
N THR A 248 -35.97 -18.47 -19.32
CA THR A 248 -37.24 -18.99 -18.76
C THR A 248 -37.13 -20.28 -17.96
N GLU A 249 -35.97 -20.96 -17.97
CA GLU A 249 -35.74 -22.20 -17.17
C GLU A 249 -34.91 -21.96 -15.89
N ALA A 250 -34.46 -20.73 -15.64
CA ALA A 250 -33.53 -20.42 -14.55
C ALA A 250 -34.19 -20.26 -13.16
N ALA A 251 -35.52 -20.36 -13.05
CA ALA A 251 -36.24 -20.06 -11.81
C ALA A 251 -36.01 -21.09 -10.68
N GLU A 252 -35.43 -22.26 -10.96
CA GLU A 252 -35.23 -23.34 -9.98
C GLU A 252 -33.76 -23.76 -9.73
N LYS A 253 -32.78 -23.15 -10.42
CA LYS A 253 -31.36 -23.54 -10.29
C LYS A 253 -30.61 -22.69 -9.25
N LYS A 254 -29.62 -23.30 -8.58
CA LYS A 254 -28.73 -22.58 -7.64
C LYS A 254 -27.88 -21.55 -8.41
N TRP A 255 -27.56 -20.44 -7.76
CA TRP A 255 -26.80 -19.34 -8.37
C TRP A 255 -25.45 -19.78 -8.93
N GLU A 256 -24.76 -20.65 -8.21
CA GLU A 256 -23.46 -21.22 -8.57
C GLU A 256 -23.52 -21.98 -9.90
N ASP A 257 -24.61 -22.72 -10.12
CA ASP A 257 -24.84 -23.48 -11.34
C ASP A 257 -25.12 -22.53 -12.51
N LEU A 258 -25.92 -21.49 -12.28
CA LEU A 258 -26.22 -20.47 -13.29
C LEU A 258 -24.96 -19.70 -13.72
N VAL A 259 -24.10 -19.33 -12.77
CA VAL A 259 -22.81 -18.71 -13.09
C VAL A 259 -21.94 -19.65 -13.91
N THR A 260 -21.83 -20.91 -13.49
CA THR A 260 -20.98 -21.90 -14.19
C THR A 260 -21.47 -22.17 -15.60
N LEU A 261 -22.79 -22.16 -15.82
CA LEU A 261 -23.39 -22.47 -17.11
C LEU A 261 -23.39 -21.26 -18.07
N HIS A 262 -23.60 -20.04 -17.57
CA HIS A 262 -23.91 -18.88 -18.42
C HIS A 262 -22.91 -17.73 -18.34
N SER A 263 -22.02 -17.69 -17.35
CA SER A 263 -21.08 -16.55 -17.23
C SER A 263 -19.85 -16.75 -18.10
N ASP A 264 -19.63 -15.81 -19.02
CA ASP A 264 -18.44 -15.68 -19.87
C ASP A 264 -17.25 -15.05 -19.12
N ASP A 265 -17.42 -14.57 -17.88
CA ASP A 265 -16.32 -14.07 -17.04
C ASP A 265 -15.60 -15.20 -16.29
N ALA A 266 -14.63 -15.81 -16.97
CA ALA A 266 -13.85 -16.93 -16.45
C ALA A 266 -13.15 -16.65 -15.10
N ASN A 267 -12.86 -15.38 -14.77
CA ASN A 267 -12.19 -15.04 -13.51
C ASN A 267 -13.10 -15.16 -12.29
N SER A 268 -14.39 -14.87 -12.46
CA SER A 268 -15.37 -14.91 -11.37
C SER A 268 -16.12 -16.25 -11.29
N VAL A 269 -16.22 -17.03 -12.37
CA VAL A 269 -16.89 -18.35 -12.39
C VAL A 269 -16.41 -19.26 -11.24
N LYS A 270 -15.10 -19.36 -11.01
CA LYS A 270 -14.52 -20.18 -9.93
C LYS A 270 -14.91 -19.72 -8.52
N LYS A 271 -15.46 -18.52 -8.38
CA LYS A 271 -15.92 -17.91 -7.14
C LYS A 271 -17.41 -17.62 -7.22
N ALA A 272 -18.18 -18.44 -7.93
CA ALA A 272 -19.63 -18.25 -8.08
C ALA A 272 -20.01 -16.82 -8.52
N GLY A 273 -19.21 -16.21 -9.40
CA GLY A 273 -19.48 -14.90 -9.97
C GLY A 273 -19.06 -13.74 -9.07
N GLU A 274 -18.49 -14.01 -7.89
CA GLU A 274 -18.08 -12.96 -6.94
C GLU A 274 -17.04 -12.01 -7.53
N LEU A 275 -17.29 -10.72 -7.34
CA LEU A 275 -16.38 -9.63 -7.70
C LEU A 275 -15.74 -9.01 -6.43
N PRO A 276 -14.56 -8.37 -6.57
CA PRO A 276 -14.03 -7.53 -5.51
C PRO A 276 -15.03 -6.43 -5.11
N ALA A 277 -15.10 -6.12 -3.82
CA ALA A 277 -15.97 -5.06 -3.33
C ALA A 277 -15.60 -3.69 -3.95
N PHE A 278 -16.60 -2.89 -4.28
CA PHE A 278 -16.44 -1.57 -4.89
C PHE A 278 -17.31 -0.52 -4.21
N GLY A 279 -17.12 0.74 -4.60
CA GLY A 279 -17.74 1.90 -3.97
C GLY A 279 -16.79 2.59 -3.00
N SER A 280 -17.35 3.22 -1.98
CA SER A 280 -16.56 4.06 -1.07
C SER A 280 -15.60 3.23 -0.22
N GLY A 281 -14.35 3.69 -0.14
CA GLY A 281 -13.29 3.02 0.63
C GLY A 281 -12.44 2.04 -0.13
N THR A 282 -12.83 1.67 -1.36
CA THR A 282 -12.04 0.75 -2.17
C THR A 282 -11.36 1.52 -3.31
N THR A 283 -10.28 0.95 -3.83
CA THR A 283 -9.65 1.42 -5.08
C THR A 283 -10.32 0.80 -6.31
N GLN A 284 -11.25 -0.13 -6.12
CA GLN A 284 -11.94 -0.82 -7.20
C GLN A 284 -13.08 0.06 -7.71
N ARG A 285 -13.11 0.25 -9.04
CA ARG A 285 -14.17 1.00 -9.72
C ARG A 285 -14.91 0.06 -10.66
N MET A 286 -16.19 0.33 -10.87
CA MET A 286 -17.02 -0.36 -11.85
C MET A 286 -17.49 0.63 -12.92
N VAL A 287 -17.92 0.09 -14.07
CA VAL A 287 -18.54 0.95 -15.10
C VAL A 287 -19.84 1.55 -14.55
N PRO A 288 -20.18 2.81 -14.88
CA PRO A 288 -21.28 3.52 -14.23
C PRO A 288 -22.63 2.79 -14.26
N ALA A 289 -22.97 2.15 -15.39
CA ALA A 289 -24.23 1.41 -15.54
C ALA A 289 -24.31 0.19 -14.60
N PHE A 290 -23.21 -0.54 -14.44
CA PHE A 290 -23.12 -1.68 -13.53
C PHE A 290 -23.20 -1.23 -12.07
N GLU A 291 -22.43 -0.20 -11.73
CA GLU A 291 -22.39 0.34 -10.37
C GLU A 291 -23.77 0.85 -9.94
N GLU A 292 -24.45 1.62 -10.78
CA GLU A 292 -25.78 2.15 -10.45
C GLU A 292 -26.81 1.02 -10.25
N ALA A 293 -26.81 0.02 -11.14
CA ALA A 293 -27.71 -1.12 -11.00
C ALA A 293 -27.44 -1.93 -9.71
N ALA A 294 -26.17 -2.10 -9.32
CA ALA A 294 -25.81 -2.82 -8.09
C ALA A 294 -26.31 -2.10 -6.83
N PHE A 295 -26.15 -0.77 -6.74
CA PHE A 295 -26.59 0.01 -5.58
C PHE A 295 -28.10 0.25 -5.52
N LEU A 296 -28.85 -0.03 -6.61
CA LEU A 296 -30.32 -0.02 -6.61
C LEU A 296 -30.94 -1.27 -5.96
N LEU A 297 -30.15 -2.34 -5.75
CA LEU A 297 -30.59 -3.56 -5.08
C LEU A 297 -30.81 -3.30 -3.58
N LYS A 298 -31.95 -3.73 -3.04
CA LYS A 298 -32.42 -3.32 -1.71
C LYS A 298 -31.97 -4.26 -0.60
N LYS A 299 -31.86 -5.56 -0.88
CA LYS A 299 -31.51 -6.61 0.08
C LYS A 299 -30.40 -7.52 -0.44
N ASP A 300 -29.67 -8.13 0.48
CA ASP A 300 -28.67 -9.13 0.14
C ASP A 300 -29.38 -10.36 -0.41
N GLY A 301 -28.88 -10.88 -1.52
CA GLY A 301 -29.55 -11.91 -2.32
C GLY A 301 -30.42 -11.37 -3.45
N ASP A 302 -30.75 -10.08 -3.50
CA ASP A 302 -31.51 -9.49 -4.62
C ASP A 302 -30.74 -9.57 -5.94
N TYR A 303 -31.49 -9.68 -7.04
CA TYR A 303 -30.97 -9.71 -8.41
C TYR A 303 -31.38 -8.47 -9.20
N SER A 304 -30.48 -7.99 -10.06
CA SER A 304 -30.80 -6.95 -11.03
C SER A 304 -31.56 -7.54 -12.23
N ARG A 305 -32.26 -6.68 -12.96
CA ARG A 305 -32.59 -6.97 -14.36
C ARG A 305 -31.29 -7.01 -15.20
N PRO A 306 -31.30 -7.58 -16.43
CA PRO A 306 -30.14 -7.52 -17.32
C PRO A 306 -29.65 -6.08 -17.51
N VAL A 307 -28.38 -5.84 -17.18
CA VAL A 307 -27.71 -4.53 -17.27
C VAL A 307 -26.75 -4.57 -18.45
N LYS A 308 -26.94 -3.69 -19.43
CA LYS A 308 -26.02 -3.55 -20.56
C LYS A 308 -24.83 -2.67 -20.17
N THR A 309 -23.62 -3.13 -20.47
CA THR A 309 -22.37 -2.38 -20.36
C THR A 309 -21.57 -2.50 -21.67
N ASP A 310 -20.41 -1.86 -21.75
CA ASP A 310 -19.47 -2.02 -22.87
C ASP A 310 -18.89 -3.44 -22.98
N TYR A 311 -18.98 -4.24 -21.91
CA TYR A 311 -18.48 -5.62 -21.88
C TYR A 311 -19.54 -6.65 -22.28
N GLY A 312 -20.82 -6.28 -22.26
CA GLY A 312 -21.93 -7.20 -22.52
C GLY A 312 -23.10 -6.96 -21.57
N PHE A 313 -23.84 -8.02 -21.28
CA PHE A 313 -24.98 -7.97 -20.37
C PHE A 313 -24.66 -8.66 -19.05
N HIS A 314 -25.16 -8.08 -17.96
CA HIS A 314 -24.88 -8.56 -16.62
C HIS A 314 -26.18 -8.77 -15.84
N ILE A 315 -26.28 -9.88 -15.13
CA ILE A 315 -27.22 -10.04 -14.01
C ILE A 315 -26.41 -9.95 -12.73
N ILE A 316 -26.76 -9.02 -11.85
CA ILE A 316 -26.00 -8.69 -10.65
C ILE A 316 -26.77 -9.21 -9.44
N LYS A 317 -26.10 -9.97 -8.57
CA LYS A 317 -26.62 -10.40 -7.26
C LYS A 317 -25.92 -9.62 -6.16
N ARG A 318 -26.68 -8.95 -5.28
CA ARG A 318 -26.09 -8.29 -4.11
C ARG A 318 -25.68 -9.34 -3.08
N LEU A 319 -24.45 -9.28 -2.58
CA LEU A 319 -23.97 -10.19 -1.53
C LEU A 319 -23.92 -9.51 -0.17
N GLU A 320 -23.44 -8.26 -0.14
CA GLU A 320 -23.26 -7.51 1.09
C GLU A 320 -23.22 -6.01 0.75
N LEU A 321 -23.85 -5.18 1.60
CA LEU A 321 -23.67 -3.73 1.60
C LEU A 321 -23.17 -3.30 2.98
N LYS A 322 -22.02 -2.62 3.02
CA LYS A 322 -21.47 -1.99 4.22
C LYS A 322 -21.66 -0.49 4.12
N ASP A 323 -22.37 0.07 5.09
CA ASP A 323 -22.53 1.52 5.20
C ASP A 323 -21.19 2.23 5.46
N VAL A 324 -21.20 3.54 5.26
CA VAL A 324 -20.08 4.42 5.57
C VAL A 324 -19.75 4.34 7.06
N GLN A 325 -18.64 3.68 7.37
CA GLN A 325 -18.19 3.47 8.75
C GLN A 325 -17.78 4.78 9.44
N SER A 326 -17.82 4.78 10.78
CA SER A 326 -17.41 5.93 11.60
C SER A 326 -15.92 6.26 11.41
N PHE A 327 -15.55 7.53 11.64
CA PHE A 327 -14.15 7.96 11.56
C PHE A 327 -13.23 7.08 12.41
N GLU A 328 -13.61 6.82 13.67
CA GLU A 328 -12.78 6.02 14.59
C GLU A 328 -12.53 4.60 14.08
N THR A 329 -13.50 4.00 13.40
CA THR A 329 -13.37 2.67 12.80
C THR A 329 -12.35 2.67 11.64
N VAL A 330 -12.40 3.68 10.77
CA VAL A 330 -11.57 3.71 9.54
C VAL A 330 -10.28 4.52 9.68
N LYS A 331 -10.08 5.25 10.77
CA LYS A 331 -8.96 6.18 10.99
C LYS A 331 -7.60 5.56 10.71
N LYS A 332 -7.34 4.36 11.25
CA LYS A 332 -6.06 3.66 11.05
C LYS A 332 -5.82 3.30 9.58
N GLU A 333 -6.86 2.84 8.89
CA GLU A 333 -6.79 2.51 7.47
C GLU A 333 -6.55 3.76 6.61
N LEU A 334 -7.31 4.83 6.86
CA LEU A 334 -7.15 6.13 6.19
C LEU A 334 -5.76 6.70 6.42
N GLN A 335 -5.24 6.64 7.66
CA GLN A 335 -3.89 7.07 7.98
C GLN A 335 -2.84 6.27 7.20
N ALA A 336 -3.00 4.95 7.11
CA ALA A 336 -2.11 4.11 6.31
C ALA A 336 -2.17 4.47 4.82
N LYS A 337 -3.34 4.79 4.27
CA LYS A 337 -3.50 5.24 2.88
C LYS A 337 -2.85 6.61 2.65
N VAL A 338 -3.10 7.60 3.52
CA VAL A 338 -2.51 8.94 3.44
C VAL A 338 -0.97 8.87 3.52
N ASN A 339 -0.42 8.02 4.38
CA ASN A 339 1.02 7.85 4.54
C ASN A 339 1.71 7.23 3.32
N LYS A 340 0.97 6.48 2.49
CA LYS A 340 1.49 5.82 1.28
C LYS A 340 1.24 6.62 0.00
N ASP A 341 0.31 7.58 0.03
CA ASP A 341 -0.10 8.38 -1.12
C ASP A 341 0.72 9.67 -1.27
N GLU A 342 0.55 10.41 -2.37
CA GLU A 342 1.23 11.68 -2.67
C GLU A 342 1.02 12.78 -1.61
N ARG A 343 -0.07 12.69 -0.83
CA ARG A 343 -0.32 13.51 0.37
C ARG A 343 0.84 13.47 1.37
N SER A 344 1.49 12.32 1.53
CA SER A 344 2.65 12.15 2.41
C SER A 344 3.83 13.05 2.04
N LYS A 345 3.99 13.42 0.76
CA LYS A 345 5.06 14.33 0.34
C LYS A 345 4.88 15.71 0.95
N LYS A 346 3.64 16.21 1.00
CA LYS A 346 3.31 17.50 1.63
C LYS A 346 3.58 17.47 3.14
N THR A 347 3.22 16.38 3.82
CA THR A 347 3.48 16.26 5.27
C THR A 347 4.97 16.15 5.57
N GLN A 348 5.75 15.45 4.74
CA GLN A 348 7.20 15.41 4.84
C GLN A 348 7.84 16.77 4.58
N ASP A 349 7.38 17.52 3.57
CA ASP A 349 7.92 18.85 3.27
C ASP A 349 7.68 19.81 4.45
N SER A 350 6.47 19.81 5.01
CA SER A 350 6.16 20.55 6.25
C SER A 350 7.06 20.10 7.40
N PHE A 351 7.25 18.79 7.56
CA PHE A 351 8.10 18.24 8.61
C PHE A 351 9.55 18.69 8.48
N VAL A 352 10.13 18.63 7.28
CA VAL A 352 11.49 19.13 7.01
C VAL A 352 11.62 20.59 7.38
N LEU A 353 10.61 21.44 7.09
CA LEU A 353 10.63 22.83 7.52
C LEU A 353 10.61 22.98 9.04
N LYS A 354 9.86 22.13 9.76
CA LYS A 354 9.88 22.07 11.23
C LYS A 354 11.25 21.63 11.75
N LEU A 355 11.82 20.56 11.20
CA LEU A 355 13.15 20.06 11.57
C LEU A 355 14.24 21.10 11.36
N LYS A 356 14.19 21.84 10.24
CA LYS A 356 15.13 22.95 9.97
C LYS A 356 15.09 23.99 11.10
N LYS A 357 13.90 24.33 11.60
CA LYS A 357 13.74 25.23 12.75
C LYS A 357 14.24 24.60 14.04
N SER A 358 13.84 23.37 14.34
CA SER A 358 14.19 22.68 15.60
C SER A 358 15.69 22.39 15.76
N TYR A 359 16.39 22.21 14.65
CA TYR A 359 17.80 21.82 14.65
C TYR A 359 18.75 22.89 14.13
N ASN A 360 18.36 24.16 14.20
CA ASN A 360 19.21 25.31 13.85
C ASN A 360 19.88 25.13 12.47
N TYR A 361 19.08 24.80 11.47
CA TYR A 361 19.58 24.58 10.12
C TYR A 361 20.26 25.85 9.58
N THR A 362 21.42 25.67 8.95
CA THR A 362 22.14 26.76 8.27
C THR A 362 22.49 26.34 6.84
N PHE A 363 22.22 27.23 5.90
CA PHE A 363 22.53 27.04 4.49
C PHE A 363 23.82 27.79 4.13
N SER A 364 24.73 27.12 3.44
CA SER A 364 25.98 27.70 2.94
C SER A 364 26.20 27.42 1.45
N GLY A 365 25.19 26.87 0.76
CA GLY A 365 25.36 26.12 -0.48
C GLY A 365 25.39 26.92 -1.79
N ASN A 366 24.91 28.17 -1.84
CA ASN A 366 24.73 28.88 -3.13
C ASN A 366 26.02 28.99 -3.97
N GLN A 367 27.14 29.39 -3.37
CA GLN A 367 28.43 29.41 -4.07
C GLN A 367 29.02 28.00 -4.24
N ASN A 368 28.75 27.11 -3.29
CA ASN A 368 29.34 25.77 -3.22
C ASN A 368 28.72 24.78 -4.22
N LEU A 369 27.57 25.13 -4.82
CA LEU A 369 26.92 24.37 -5.89
C LEU A 369 27.38 24.76 -7.31
N LYS A 370 28.06 25.91 -7.47
CA LYS A 370 28.46 26.43 -8.79
C LYS A 370 29.32 25.45 -9.59
N TRP A 371 30.22 24.73 -8.90
CA TRP A 371 31.06 23.72 -9.54
C TRP A 371 30.23 22.63 -10.23
N PHE A 372 29.15 22.16 -9.59
CA PHE A 372 28.30 21.10 -10.13
C PHE A 372 27.58 21.56 -11.39
N ILE A 373 27.04 22.79 -11.38
CA ILE A 373 26.37 23.37 -12.55
C ILE A 373 27.31 23.46 -13.75
N GLN A 374 28.58 23.81 -13.51
CA GLN A 374 29.59 23.97 -14.56
C GLN A 374 30.21 22.67 -15.06
N ASN A 375 30.15 21.59 -14.27
CA ASN A 375 30.87 20.34 -14.53
C ASN A 375 29.97 19.11 -14.67
N ILE A 376 28.65 19.26 -14.51
CA ILE A 376 27.70 18.19 -14.84
C ILE A 376 27.52 18.13 -16.36
N ASP A 377 27.61 16.92 -16.92
CA ASP A 377 27.53 16.69 -18.35
C ASP A 377 26.64 15.48 -18.67
N SER A 378 26.49 15.15 -19.96
CA SER A 378 25.60 14.08 -20.41
C SER A 378 25.97 12.69 -19.89
N THR A 379 27.20 12.46 -19.41
CA THR A 379 27.63 11.18 -18.84
C THR A 379 26.96 10.90 -17.49
N TYR A 380 26.40 11.92 -16.84
CA TYR A 380 25.60 11.78 -15.61
C TYR A 380 24.41 10.85 -15.80
N TYR A 381 23.66 11.05 -16.89
CA TYR A 381 22.50 10.23 -17.24
C TYR A 381 22.87 8.77 -17.58
N LEU A 382 24.16 8.51 -17.82
CA LEU A 382 24.69 7.17 -18.09
C LEU A 382 25.30 6.51 -16.83
N GLY A 383 25.28 7.20 -15.68
CA GLY A 383 25.94 6.76 -14.45
C GLY A 383 27.47 6.76 -14.56
N LYS A 384 28.04 7.47 -15.53
CA LYS A 384 29.48 7.52 -15.83
C LYS A 384 30.12 8.87 -15.48
N TRP A 385 29.37 9.77 -14.84
CA TRP A 385 29.87 11.09 -14.50
C TRP A 385 30.99 11.05 -13.46
N SER A 386 32.08 11.74 -13.79
CA SER A 386 33.32 11.74 -13.02
C SER A 386 33.46 13.01 -12.21
N THR A 387 33.84 12.86 -10.94
CA THR A 387 34.05 13.95 -9.99
C THR A 387 35.53 14.17 -9.67
N THR A 388 36.44 13.59 -10.45
CA THR A 388 37.90 13.72 -10.28
C THR A 388 38.40 15.16 -10.30
N LYS A 389 37.68 16.06 -10.98
CA LYS A 389 38.00 17.50 -11.04
C LYS A 389 37.51 18.30 -9.81
N LEU A 390 36.71 17.70 -8.92
CA LEU A 390 36.26 18.36 -7.69
C LEU A 390 37.37 18.32 -6.64
N LYS A 391 38.08 19.43 -6.47
CA LYS A 391 39.19 19.57 -5.51
C LYS A 391 38.76 19.97 -4.10
N THR A 392 37.52 20.43 -3.94
CA THR A 392 37.00 20.98 -2.70
C THR A 392 36.05 20.00 -2.00
N ASN A 393 35.82 20.20 -0.71
CA ASN A 393 34.77 19.50 0.05
C ASN A 393 34.05 20.47 0.98
N MET A 394 33.56 21.57 0.41
CA MET A 394 32.92 22.65 1.16
C MET A 394 31.58 22.20 1.76
N VAL A 395 31.19 22.84 2.87
CA VAL A 395 29.90 22.60 3.53
C VAL A 395 28.78 23.20 2.67
N LEU A 396 27.76 22.40 2.36
CA LEU A 396 26.56 22.84 1.65
C LEU A 396 25.51 23.33 2.65
N PHE A 397 25.27 22.58 3.70
CA PHE A 397 24.40 22.97 4.81
C PHE A 397 24.80 22.24 6.11
N LYS A 398 24.30 22.74 7.24
CA LYS A 398 24.40 22.07 8.54
C LYS A 398 23.02 21.93 9.17
N ILE A 399 22.83 20.86 9.93
CA ILE A 399 21.64 20.63 10.76
C ILE A 399 22.05 19.87 12.02
N GLY A 400 21.63 20.34 13.19
CA GLY A 400 21.91 19.69 14.47
C GLY A 400 23.40 19.47 14.73
N GLY A 401 24.25 20.41 14.30
CA GLY A 401 25.71 20.31 14.39
C GLY A 401 26.38 19.43 13.31
N LYS A 402 25.63 18.58 12.61
CA LYS A 402 26.15 17.76 11.50
C LYS A 402 26.31 18.61 10.23
N SER A 403 27.46 18.47 9.57
CA SER A 403 27.75 19.18 8.32
C SER A 403 27.63 18.25 7.12
N TYR A 404 26.88 18.68 6.11
CA TYR A 404 26.72 18.00 4.82
C TYR A 404 27.52 18.75 3.77
N LYS A 405 28.37 18.05 3.05
CA LYS A 405 29.42 18.62 2.19
C LYS A 405 29.25 18.21 0.73
N GLN A 406 30.08 18.80 -0.13
CA GLN A 406 30.07 18.50 -1.57
C GLN A 406 30.24 17.01 -1.88
N LYS A 407 31.11 16.28 -1.16
CA LYS A 407 31.27 14.83 -1.34
C LYS A 407 30.00 14.04 -1.03
N ASP A 408 29.21 14.47 -0.04
CA ASP A 408 27.93 13.82 0.28
C ASP A 408 26.93 14.02 -0.88
N PHE A 409 26.90 15.22 -1.46
CA PHE A 409 26.07 15.49 -2.62
C PHE A 409 26.55 14.76 -3.89
N VAL A 410 27.86 14.58 -4.08
CA VAL A 410 28.41 13.71 -5.13
C VAL A 410 27.89 12.28 -5.00
N ASN A 411 28.00 11.70 -3.81
CA ASN A 411 27.50 10.35 -3.55
C ASN A 411 25.99 10.26 -3.83
N TYR A 412 25.23 11.27 -3.42
CA TYR A 412 23.81 11.36 -3.73
C TYR A 412 23.55 11.38 -5.24
N LEU A 413 24.21 12.27 -6.00
CA LEU A 413 24.05 12.37 -7.45
C LEU A 413 24.36 11.03 -8.14
N GLN A 414 25.46 10.37 -7.76
CA GLN A 414 25.89 9.08 -8.33
C GLN A 414 24.91 7.94 -8.06
N LEU A 415 24.12 8.01 -6.98
CA LEU A 415 23.09 7.02 -6.67
C LEU A 415 21.73 7.36 -7.29
N ASN A 416 21.47 8.63 -7.63
CA ASN A 416 20.14 9.14 -8.03
C ASN A 416 20.06 9.61 -9.49
N PHE A 417 20.93 9.12 -10.38
CA PHE A 417 20.94 9.51 -11.81
C PHE A 417 19.84 8.84 -12.67
N LYS A 418 19.30 7.71 -12.21
CA LYS A 418 18.37 6.88 -13.01
C LYS A 418 17.01 7.55 -13.17
N GLY A 419 16.43 7.42 -14.37
CA GLY A 419 15.08 7.92 -14.67
C GLY A 419 14.98 9.45 -14.83
N LEU A 420 16.11 10.15 -14.86
CA LEU A 420 16.15 11.59 -15.08
C LEU A 420 16.15 11.91 -16.58
N ARG A 421 15.40 12.95 -16.95
CA ARG A 421 15.42 13.52 -18.30
C ARG A 421 16.53 14.55 -18.43
N ARG A 422 17.03 14.71 -19.66
CA ARG A 422 17.99 15.77 -19.95
C ARG A 422 17.32 17.13 -19.79
N GLU A 423 17.94 18.01 -19.03
CA GLU A 423 17.46 19.38 -18.78
C GLU A 423 18.66 20.33 -18.57
N ASP A 424 18.37 21.61 -18.39
CA ASP A 424 19.39 22.62 -18.06
C ASP A 424 20.16 22.23 -16.79
N ALA A 425 21.48 22.39 -16.82
CA ALA A 425 22.36 21.98 -15.72
C ALA A 425 22.02 22.68 -14.40
N SER A 426 21.62 23.96 -14.44
CA SER A 426 21.25 24.71 -13.23
C SER A 426 19.98 24.15 -12.60
N LYS A 427 18.98 23.83 -13.43
CA LYS A 427 17.72 23.23 -12.97
C LYS A 427 17.92 21.81 -12.43
N LEU A 428 18.69 20.99 -13.15
CA LEU A 428 19.05 19.65 -12.71
C LEU A 428 19.70 19.70 -11.31
N ILE A 429 20.73 20.52 -11.14
CA ILE A 429 21.44 20.62 -9.87
C ILE A 429 20.56 21.20 -8.76
N ALA A 430 19.73 22.20 -9.04
CA ALA A 430 18.80 22.75 -8.06
C ALA A 430 17.79 21.69 -7.58
N ASN A 431 17.21 20.93 -8.50
CA ASN A 431 16.26 19.85 -8.18
C ASN A 431 16.92 18.72 -7.40
N GLN A 432 18.07 18.24 -7.85
CA GLN A 432 18.83 17.20 -7.16
C GLN A 432 19.29 17.66 -5.77
N TYR A 433 19.73 18.92 -5.63
CA TYR A 433 20.12 19.47 -4.34
C TYR A 433 18.93 19.55 -3.37
N LYS A 434 17.76 20.00 -3.82
CA LYS A 434 16.55 20.02 -3.00
C LYS A 434 16.19 18.61 -2.49
N ASN A 435 16.28 17.61 -3.37
CA ASN A 435 15.99 16.22 -3.00
C ASN A 435 17.05 15.65 -2.04
N PHE A 436 18.33 15.94 -2.28
CA PHE A 436 19.44 15.59 -1.41
C PHE A 436 19.28 16.18 -0.01
N GLU A 437 18.97 17.48 0.07
CA GLU A 437 18.78 18.18 1.33
C GLU A 437 17.62 17.59 2.12
N LYS A 438 16.46 17.37 1.45
CA LYS A 438 15.30 16.72 2.07
C LYS A 438 15.67 15.34 2.61
N ALA A 439 16.28 14.48 1.77
CA ALA A 439 16.66 13.13 2.17
C ALA A 439 17.63 13.14 3.36
N SER A 440 18.63 14.00 3.32
CA SER A 440 19.65 14.14 4.37
C SER A 440 19.08 14.59 5.72
N ILE A 441 18.09 15.49 5.70
CA ILE A 441 17.42 15.97 6.91
C ILE A 441 16.53 14.87 7.51
N LEU A 442 15.81 14.13 6.68
CA LEU A 442 15.00 13.01 7.13
C LEU A 442 15.87 11.87 7.69
N GLU A 443 17.00 11.55 7.06
CA GLU A 443 17.97 10.56 7.55
C GLU A 443 18.60 11.02 8.88
N PHE A 444 18.86 12.32 9.04
CA PHE A 444 19.31 12.87 10.32
C PHE A 444 18.29 12.64 11.42
N GLU A 445 17.01 12.93 11.16
CA GLU A 445 15.95 12.68 12.14
C GLU A 445 15.75 11.18 12.40
N GLU A 446 15.81 10.34 11.37
CA GLU A 446 15.75 8.88 11.47
C GLU A 446 16.79 8.34 12.47
N SER A 447 18.02 8.87 12.41
CA SER A 447 19.10 8.49 13.33
C SER A 447 18.84 8.84 14.79
N LYS A 448 17.86 9.71 15.06
CA LYS A 448 17.45 10.13 16.42
C LYS A 448 16.19 9.43 16.90
N LEU A 449 15.49 8.68 16.05
CA LEU A 449 14.18 8.11 16.42
C LEU A 449 14.30 7.13 17.59
N SER A 450 15.33 6.29 17.63
CA SER A 450 15.52 5.34 18.74
C SER A 450 15.77 6.02 20.09
N ASP A 451 16.29 7.25 20.09
CA ASP A 451 16.50 8.03 21.32
C ASP A 451 15.22 8.78 21.73
N LYS A 452 14.42 9.20 20.76
CA LYS A 452 13.21 10.00 20.97
C LYS A 452 11.95 9.18 21.28
N TYR A 453 11.85 8.00 20.69
CA TYR A 453 10.64 7.18 20.68
C TYR A 453 10.97 5.77 21.20
N PRO A 454 10.79 5.52 22.51
CA PRO A 454 11.01 4.21 23.11
C PRO A 454 10.28 3.07 22.39
N GLU A 455 9.08 3.33 21.89
CA GLU A 455 8.27 2.40 21.12
C GLU A 455 8.91 2.04 19.76
N TYR A 456 9.52 3.01 19.07
CA TYR A 456 10.28 2.76 17.84
C TYR A 456 11.53 1.94 18.15
N LYS A 457 12.25 2.29 19.22
CA LYS A 457 13.43 1.53 19.68
C LYS A 457 13.08 0.08 19.99
N ALA A 458 12.01 -0.14 20.75
CA ALA A 458 11.53 -1.48 21.10
C ALA A 458 11.16 -2.28 19.84
N LEU A 459 10.47 -1.66 18.88
CA LEU A 459 10.11 -2.33 17.64
C LEU A 459 11.33 -2.69 16.78
N VAL A 460 12.30 -1.79 16.64
CA VAL A 460 13.57 -2.08 15.94
C VAL A 460 14.31 -3.24 16.63
N LYS A 461 14.33 -3.27 17.97
CA LYS A 461 14.91 -4.38 18.74
C LYS A 461 14.17 -5.69 18.47
N GLU A 462 12.85 -5.67 18.40
CA GLU A 462 12.05 -6.87 18.11
C GLU A 462 12.41 -7.47 16.75
N TYR A 463 12.53 -6.64 15.72
CA TYR A 463 12.95 -7.08 14.38
C TYR A 463 14.40 -7.59 14.38
N HIS A 464 15.30 -6.90 15.08
CA HIS A 464 16.68 -7.36 15.27
C HIS A 464 16.73 -8.77 15.86
N ASP A 465 16.10 -8.96 17.03
CA ASP A 465 16.08 -10.22 17.76
C ASP A 465 15.45 -11.33 16.90
N GLY A 466 14.37 -11.03 16.17
CA GLY A 466 13.69 -11.99 15.29
C GLY A 466 14.54 -12.45 14.10
N ILE A 467 15.26 -11.54 13.44
CA ILE A 467 16.12 -11.84 12.30
C ILE A 467 17.26 -12.78 12.71
N ILE A 468 17.98 -12.44 13.78
CA ILE A 468 19.13 -13.25 14.19
C ILE A 468 18.70 -14.57 14.83
N LEU A 469 17.54 -14.60 15.50
CA LEU A 469 16.95 -15.84 15.98
C LEU A 469 16.64 -16.80 14.83
N TYR A 470 15.99 -16.31 13.77
CA TYR A 470 15.67 -17.13 12.62
C TYR A 470 16.96 -17.71 12.00
N GLU A 471 17.99 -16.89 11.83
CA GLU A 471 19.24 -17.33 11.21
C GLU A 471 19.98 -18.38 12.07
N ILE A 472 20.13 -18.17 13.39
CA ILE A 472 20.77 -19.17 14.26
C ILE A 472 19.97 -20.47 14.32
N MET A 473 18.63 -20.39 14.35
CA MET A 473 17.78 -21.58 14.33
C MET A 473 17.91 -22.34 13.01
N SER A 474 18.02 -21.61 11.89
CA SER A 474 18.28 -22.19 10.59
C SER A 474 19.63 -22.92 10.57
N ASP A 475 20.71 -22.25 10.98
CA ASP A 475 22.07 -22.82 10.97
C ASP A 475 22.22 -23.99 11.95
N LYS A 476 21.78 -23.83 13.20
CA LYS A 476 22.10 -24.77 14.29
C LYS A 476 21.07 -25.88 14.49
N VAL A 477 19.83 -25.69 14.05
CA VAL A 477 18.74 -26.63 14.33
C VAL A 477 18.15 -27.17 13.04
N TRP A 478 17.50 -26.33 12.24
CA TRP A 478 16.70 -26.78 11.10
C TRP A 478 17.56 -27.38 9.99
N ASN A 479 18.61 -26.68 9.56
CA ASN A 479 19.46 -27.17 8.47
C ASN A 479 20.32 -28.37 8.89
N LYS A 480 20.69 -28.48 10.17
CA LYS A 480 21.37 -29.68 10.69
C LYS A 480 20.46 -30.89 10.70
N ALA A 481 19.25 -30.74 11.23
CA ALA A 481 18.28 -31.84 11.29
C ALA A 481 17.94 -32.37 9.89
N VAL A 482 17.72 -31.49 8.91
CA VAL A 482 17.42 -31.90 7.52
C VAL A 482 18.59 -32.64 6.86
N LYS A 483 19.83 -32.33 7.24
CA LYS A 483 21.05 -32.96 6.67
C LYS A 483 21.44 -34.27 7.38
N ASP A 484 20.97 -34.51 8.61
CA ASP A 484 21.27 -35.70 9.39
C ASP A 484 20.36 -36.89 9.02
N THR A 485 20.55 -37.44 7.81
CA THR A 485 19.72 -38.54 7.31
C THR A 485 19.81 -39.79 8.19
N THR A 486 20.96 -40.04 8.83
CA THR A 486 21.16 -41.16 9.75
C THR A 486 20.38 -40.96 11.05
N GLY A 487 20.48 -39.79 11.67
CA GLY A 487 19.72 -39.45 12.88
C GLY A 487 18.22 -39.43 12.62
N LEU A 488 17.78 -38.86 11.49
CA LEU A 488 16.38 -38.88 11.07
C LEU A 488 15.87 -40.30 10.92
N LYS A 489 16.61 -41.20 10.27
CA LYS A 489 16.23 -42.61 10.15
C LYS A 489 16.15 -43.27 11.53
N LYS A 490 17.16 -43.08 12.38
CA LYS A 490 17.20 -43.64 13.73
C LYS A 490 16.06 -43.14 14.62
N TYR A 491 15.60 -41.90 14.44
CA TYR A 491 14.44 -41.35 15.14
C TYR A 491 13.11 -41.85 14.53
N PHE A 492 13.04 -41.94 13.21
CA PHE A 492 11.85 -42.37 12.49
C PHE A 492 11.48 -43.81 12.80
N GLU A 493 12.43 -44.75 12.78
CA GLU A 493 12.13 -46.18 13.01
C GLU A 493 11.34 -46.46 14.31
N PRO A 494 11.74 -45.98 15.50
CA PRO A 494 10.98 -46.20 16.73
C PRO A 494 9.69 -45.35 16.81
N ASN A 495 9.57 -44.28 16.01
CA ASN A 495 8.39 -43.41 15.98
C ASN A 495 7.50 -43.65 14.75
N ARG A 496 7.75 -44.72 13.98
CA ARG A 496 7.12 -44.94 12.67
C ARG A 496 5.59 -44.91 12.74
N SER A 497 5.01 -45.38 13.84
CA SER A 497 3.56 -45.37 14.09
C SER A 497 2.94 -43.97 14.20
N LYS A 498 3.73 -42.93 14.52
CA LYS A 498 3.27 -41.53 14.55
C LYS A 498 3.28 -40.87 13.18
N TYR A 499 3.93 -41.50 12.20
CA TYR A 499 4.11 -41.00 10.84
C TYR A 499 3.44 -41.93 9.83
N THR A 500 2.31 -42.52 10.22
CA THR A 500 1.43 -43.24 9.30
C THR A 500 0.53 -42.22 8.60
N TRP A 501 0.28 -42.46 7.32
CA TRP A 501 -0.78 -41.76 6.62
C TRP A 501 -2.12 -42.32 7.14
N SER A 502 -3.12 -41.46 7.31
CA SER A 502 -4.51 -41.92 7.45
C SER A 502 -4.96 -42.67 6.20
N ASP A 503 -6.10 -43.36 6.25
CA ASP A 503 -6.67 -44.05 5.10
C ASP A 503 -6.70 -43.12 3.88
N ARG A 504 -5.90 -43.47 2.85
CA ARG A 504 -5.76 -42.65 1.63
C ARG A 504 -6.57 -43.20 0.47
N ILE A 505 -6.84 -44.51 0.50
CA ILE A 505 -7.57 -45.26 -0.50
C ILE A 505 -8.37 -46.34 0.24
N ASP A 506 -9.67 -46.39 -0.02
CA ASP A 506 -10.49 -47.57 0.22
C ASP A 506 -10.51 -48.37 -1.09
N ALA A 507 -9.94 -49.57 -1.09
CA ALA A 507 -9.82 -50.40 -2.28
C ALA A 507 -9.96 -51.88 -1.95
N THR A 508 -10.67 -52.58 -2.84
CA THR A 508 -10.76 -54.04 -2.85
C THR A 508 -9.73 -54.59 -3.84
N ILE A 509 -8.84 -55.45 -3.36
CA ILE A 509 -7.82 -56.10 -4.21
C ILE A 509 -8.35 -57.45 -4.65
N TYR A 510 -8.36 -57.67 -5.96
CA TYR A 510 -8.69 -58.96 -6.57
C TYR A 510 -7.42 -59.62 -7.08
N GLU A 511 -7.00 -60.71 -6.42
CA GLU A 511 -5.90 -61.55 -6.90
C GLU A 511 -6.43 -62.59 -7.89
N CYS A 512 -5.83 -62.66 -9.07
CA CYS A 512 -6.28 -63.52 -10.16
C CYS A 512 -5.14 -64.47 -10.59
N LEU A 513 -5.49 -65.72 -10.90
CA LEU A 513 -4.53 -66.78 -11.22
C LEU A 513 -3.67 -66.46 -12.46
N ASN A 514 -4.24 -65.75 -13.44
CA ASN A 514 -3.56 -65.33 -14.66
C ASN A 514 -4.18 -64.04 -15.23
N LYS A 515 -3.56 -63.53 -16.30
CA LYS A 515 -3.97 -62.29 -16.96
C LYS A 515 -5.36 -62.37 -17.58
N GLU A 516 -5.72 -63.48 -18.22
CA GLU A 516 -7.06 -63.63 -18.82
C GLU A 516 -8.17 -63.55 -17.77
N ILE A 517 -7.98 -64.18 -16.61
CA ILE A 517 -8.92 -64.12 -15.48
C ILE A 517 -8.98 -62.70 -14.92
N ALA A 518 -7.84 -62.01 -14.78
CA ALA A 518 -7.81 -60.62 -14.31
C ALA A 518 -8.59 -59.67 -15.23
N GLU A 519 -8.47 -59.85 -16.56
CA GLU A 519 -9.23 -59.07 -17.54
C GLU A 519 -10.73 -59.35 -17.47
N SER A 520 -11.11 -60.62 -17.23
CA SER A 520 -12.51 -61.01 -17.01
C SER A 520 -13.08 -60.39 -15.74
N VAL A 521 -12.36 -60.48 -14.61
CA VAL A 521 -12.73 -59.89 -13.32
C VAL A 521 -12.89 -58.37 -13.45
N ASN A 522 -11.97 -57.68 -14.12
CA ASN A 522 -12.07 -56.23 -14.37
C ASN A 522 -13.35 -55.85 -15.16
N LYS A 523 -13.72 -56.65 -16.17
CA LYS A 523 -14.99 -56.44 -16.89
C LYS A 523 -16.20 -56.65 -15.98
N MET A 524 -16.16 -57.64 -15.10
CA MET A 524 -17.25 -57.91 -14.16
C MET A 524 -17.39 -56.80 -13.11
N ILE A 525 -16.28 -56.26 -12.57
CA ILE A 525 -16.29 -55.12 -11.64
C ILE A 525 -16.92 -53.88 -12.29
N LYS A 526 -16.57 -53.58 -13.54
CA LYS A 526 -17.15 -52.42 -14.26
C LYS A 526 -18.66 -52.52 -14.48
N ASN A 527 -19.20 -53.74 -14.49
CA ASN A 527 -20.61 -54.01 -14.71
C ASN A 527 -21.35 -54.38 -13.42
N ASP A 528 -20.67 -54.29 -12.26
CA ASP A 528 -21.20 -54.62 -10.93
C ASP A 528 -21.75 -56.05 -10.80
N THR A 529 -21.05 -57.02 -11.42
CA THR A 529 -21.46 -58.42 -11.47
C THR A 529 -20.54 -59.37 -10.68
N ILE A 530 -19.82 -58.85 -9.68
CA ILE A 530 -18.99 -59.63 -8.74
C ILE A 530 -19.61 -59.66 -7.35
#